data_AF-A0A2K5F3K7-F1
#
_entry.id   AF-A0A2K5F3K7-F1
#
_cell.length_a   1.000
_cell.length_b   1.000
_cell.length_c   1.000
_cell.angle_alpha   90.00
_cell.angle_beta   90.00
_cell.angle_gamma   90.00
#
_symmetry.space_group_name_H-M   'P 1'
#
loop_
_entity.id
_entity.type
_entity.pdbx_description
1 polymer ?
#
loop_
_entity_poly.entity_id
_entity_poly.type
_entity_poly.pdbx_seq_one_letter_code
_entity_poly.pdbx_strand_id
1 'polypeptide(L)'
;MGKKSRVKTQKSGTGATATVSPKEILNLTSELLQKCSSPAPGPGKEWEEYVQIRTLVEKIRKKQKGLSVTFDGKREDYFPDLMKWASENGASVEGFEMVNFKEEGFGLRATRDIKAEELFLWVPRKLLMTVESAKNSVLGPLYSQDRILQAMGNIALAFHLLCERASPNSFWQPYIQTLPSEYDTPLYFEEEEVRYLQSTQAIHDVFSQYKNTARQYAYFYKVIQTHPHANKLPLKDSFTYEDYRWAVSSVMTRQNQIPTEDGSRVTLALIPLWDMCNHTNGLITTGYNLEDDRCECVALQDFQAGEQIYIFYGTRSNAEFVIHSGFFFDNNSHDRVKIKLGVSKSDRLYAMKAEVLARAGIPTSSVFALHFTEPPISAQLLAFLRVFCMTEEELKEHLLGDNAIDRIFTLGNSEFPVSWDNEVKLWTFLEDRASLLLKTYKTTIAEDKSVLKNQDLSARAKMAIKLRLDLFVKVIGSKRDEVCFQLRTASARHKSGTHRNRTVLMSEDYLLNSITFLSWVGLP
;
A
#
# COMPACT_ATOMS: atom_id res chain seq x y z
N MET A 1 51.80 -26.02 -59.34
CA MET A 1 51.62 -26.29 -57.89
C MET A 1 52.57 -25.37 -57.14
N GLY A 2 52.23 -24.46 -56.22
CA GLY A 2 50.96 -23.97 -55.68
C GLY A 2 51.23 -22.60 -55.02
N LYS A 3 50.27 -21.67 -55.12
CA LYS A 3 50.34 -20.32 -54.54
C LYS A 3 50.19 -20.40 -53.02
N LYS A 4 51.03 -19.65 -52.28
CA LYS A 4 50.95 -19.50 -50.82
C LYS A 4 49.68 -18.75 -50.43
N SER A 5 48.80 -19.43 -49.68
CA SER A 5 47.65 -18.81 -48.99
C SER A 5 48.10 -18.34 -47.61
N ARG A 6 47.83 -17.06 -47.30
CA ARG A 6 48.03 -16.45 -45.98
C ARG A 6 46.68 -16.48 -45.26
N VAL A 7 46.54 -17.38 -44.29
CA VAL A 7 45.37 -17.44 -43.40
C VAL A 7 45.45 -16.25 -42.42
N LYS A 8 44.46 -15.33 -42.49
CA LYS A 8 44.19 -14.33 -41.46
C LYS A 8 43.32 -14.98 -40.39
N THR A 9 43.88 -15.20 -39.21
CA THR A 9 43.12 -15.59 -38.00
C THR A 9 42.28 -14.39 -37.55
N GLN A 10 40.96 -14.49 -37.67
CA GLN A 10 40.01 -13.58 -37.02
C GLN A 10 40.10 -13.78 -35.51
N LYS A 11 40.60 -12.78 -34.77
CA LYS A 11 40.25 -12.61 -33.36
C LYS A 11 38.86 -11.98 -33.32
N SER A 12 37.90 -12.72 -32.76
CA SER A 12 36.58 -12.23 -32.38
C SER A 12 36.76 -11.12 -31.34
N GLY A 13 36.58 -9.87 -31.77
CA GLY A 13 36.48 -8.74 -30.88
C GLY A 13 35.20 -8.86 -30.06
N THR A 14 35.36 -8.93 -28.75
CA THR A 14 34.30 -8.63 -27.78
C THR A 14 33.68 -7.28 -28.13
N GLY A 15 32.36 -7.25 -28.31
CA GLY A 15 31.64 -6.04 -28.64
C GLY A 15 31.85 -4.99 -27.56
N ALA A 16 32.55 -3.91 -27.91
CA ALA A 16 32.55 -2.69 -27.15
C ALA A 16 31.10 -2.18 -27.10
N THR A 17 30.48 -2.21 -25.92
CA THR A 17 29.22 -1.50 -25.66
C THR A 17 29.46 -0.04 -25.98
N ALA A 18 28.87 0.44 -27.07
CA ALA A 18 28.92 1.85 -27.45
C ALA A 18 28.45 2.70 -26.26
N THR A 19 29.31 3.60 -25.80
CA THR A 19 28.99 4.58 -24.77
C THR A 19 27.82 5.44 -25.25
N VAL A 20 26.64 5.21 -24.69
CA VAL A 20 25.41 5.94 -25.04
C VAL A 20 25.61 7.41 -24.70
N SER A 21 25.33 8.31 -25.63
CA SER A 21 25.54 9.74 -25.40
C SER A 21 24.53 10.28 -24.36
N PRO A 22 24.93 11.16 -23.43
CA PRO A 22 24.00 11.81 -22.48
C PRO A 22 22.82 12.51 -23.16
N LYS A 23 23.04 13.04 -24.37
CA LYS A 23 22.02 13.67 -25.21
C LYS A 23 20.92 12.68 -25.65
N GLU A 24 21.28 11.44 -25.93
CA GLU A 24 20.32 10.40 -26.30
C GLU A 24 19.39 10.04 -25.13
N ILE A 25 19.94 9.86 -23.92
CA ILE A 25 19.13 9.60 -22.72
C ILE A 25 18.21 10.79 -22.40
N LEU A 26 18.70 12.03 -22.56
CA LEU A 26 17.88 13.22 -22.36
C LEU A 26 16.69 13.30 -23.33
N ASN A 27 16.87 12.87 -24.58
CA ASN A 27 15.78 12.80 -25.56
C ASN A 27 14.76 11.73 -25.18
N LEU A 28 15.21 10.53 -24.82
CA LEU A 28 14.32 9.43 -24.41
C LEU A 28 13.54 9.75 -23.13
N THR A 29 14.18 10.40 -22.15
CA THR A 29 13.50 10.85 -20.94
C THR A 29 12.50 11.97 -21.21
N SER A 30 12.79 12.87 -22.17
CA SER A 30 11.81 13.89 -22.60
C SER A 30 10.58 13.26 -23.26
N GLU A 31 10.77 12.25 -24.12
CA GLU A 31 9.68 11.47 -24.71
C GLU A 31 8.86 10.74 -23.63
N LEU A 32 9.54 10.09 -22.67
CA LEU A 32 8.89 9.40 -21.55
C LEU A 32 8.06 10.37 -20.69
N LEU A 33 8.60 11.56 -20.39
CA LEU A 33 7.89 12.58 -19.61
C LEU A 33 6.62 13.04 -20.33
N GLN A 34 6.70 13.31 -21.63
CA GLN A 34 5.53 13.69 -22.43
C GLN A 34 4.48 12.58 -22.45
N LYS A 35 4.91 11.32 -22.65
CA LYS A 35 4.03 10.17 -22.67
C LYS A 35 3.31 9.99 -21.33
N CYS A 36 4.03 10.04 -20.22
CA CYS A 36 3.46 9.79 -18.89
C CYS A 36 2.69 10.98 -18.30
N SER A 37 2.86 12.18 -18.87
CA SER A 37 2.08 13.39 -18.51
C SER A 37 0.80 13.54 -19.34
N SER A 38 0.59 12.68 -20.34
CA SER A 38 -0.66 12.64 -21.10
C SER A 38 -1.82 12.22 -20.18
N PRO A 39 -3.04 12.77 -20.38
CA PRO A 39 -4.23 12.40 -19.62
C PRO A 39 -4.46 10.89 -19.62
N ALA A 40 -5.18 10.39 -18.61
CA ALA A 40 -5.55 8.98 -18.56
C ALA A 40 -6.30 8.60 -19.86
N PRO A 41 -5.88 7.54 -20.56
CA PRO A 41 -6.62 7.05 -21.70
C PRO A 41 -7.96 6.49 -21.20
N GLY A 42 -8.96 6.44 -22.09
CA GLY A 42 -10.26 5.87 -21.71
C GLY A 42 -10.14 4.43 -21.15
N PRO A 43 -11.03 4.03 -20.21
CA PRO A 43 -11.04 2.67 -19.67
C PRO A 43 -11.14 1.65 -20.81
N GLY A 44 -10.10 0.82 -20.98
CA GLY A 44 -9.95 -0.11 -22.11
C GLY A 44 -8.67 0.07 -22.92
N LYS A 45 -8.03 1.25 -22.87
CA LYS A 45 -6.73 1.52 -23.52
C LYS A 45 -5.55 1.58 -22.54
N GLU A 46 -5.80 1.40 -21.24
CA GLU A 46 -4.77 1.50 -20.20
C GLU A 46 -3.69 0.42 -20.32
N TRP A 47 -4.06 -0.81 -20.71
CA TRP A 47 -3.07 -1.88 -20.97
C TRP A 47 -2.13 -1.52 -22.11
N GLU A 48 -2.67 -0.99 -23.22
CA GLU A 48 -1.87 -0.54 -24.36
C GLU A 48 -0.94 0.61 -23.98
N GLU A 49 -1.43 1.58 -23.20
CA GLU A 49 -0.60 2.66 -22.65
C GLU A 49 0.50 2.11 -21.74
N TYR A 50 0.17 1.18 -20.85
CA TYR A 50 1.12 0.54 -19.94
C TYR A 50 2.27 -0.13 -20.71
N VAL A 51 1.95 -0.95 -21.72
CA VAL A 51 2.96 -1.60 -22.58
C VAL A 51 3.82 -0.60 -23.34
N GLN A 52 3.23 0.51 -23.83
CA GLN A 52 3.97 1.58 -24.49
C GLN A 52 4.96 2.27 -23.53
N ILE A 53 4.53 2.59 -22.30
CA ILE A 53 5.39 3.19 -21.28
C ILE A 53 6.50 2.21 -20.89
N ARG A 54 6.18 0.93 -20.66
CA ARG A 54 7.18 -0.12 -20.38
C ARG A 54 8.24 -0.21 -21.48
N THR A 55 7.82 -0.16 -22.74
CA THR A 55 8.74 -0.25 -23.89
C THR A 55 9.77 0.89 -23.85
N LEU A 56 9.35 2.12 -23.54
CA LEU A 56 10.24 3.27 -23.39
C LEU A 56 11.15 3.13 -22.17
N VAL A 57 10.60 2.72 -21.03
CA VAL A 57 11.37 2.48 -19.80
C VAL A 57 12.46 1.43 -20.01
N GLU A 58 12.12 0.28 -20.61
CA GLU A 58 13.08 -0.79 -20.89
C GLU A 58 14.14 -0.36 -21.93
N LYS A 59 13.76 0.45 -22.92
CA LYS A 59 14.71 1.05 -23.87
C LYS A 59 15.72 1.97 -23.16
N ILE A 60 15.28 2.75 -22.17
CA ILE A 60 16.16 3.58 -21.34
C ILE A 60 17.03 2.71 -20.43
N ARG A 61 16.44 1.75 -19.70
CA ARG A 61 17.17 0.84 -18.80
C ARG A 61 18.30 0.09 -19.50
N LYS A 62 18.04 -0.49 -20.68
CA LYS A 62 19.04 -1.25 -21.46
C LYS A 62 20.21 -0.39 -21.94
N LYS A 63 20.05 0.95 -21.95
CA LYS A 63 21.09 1.92 -22.28
C LYS A 63 21.81 2.49 -21.06
N GLN A 64 21.40 2.08 -19.85
CA GLN A 64 21.98 2.47 -18.58
C GLN A 64 22.69 1.28 -17.91
N LYS A 65 23.45 1.55 -16.86
CA LYS A 65 24.36 0.61 -16.19
C LYS A 65 23.76 -0.03 -14.92
N GLY A 66 22.44 -0.07 -14.80
CA GLY A 66 21.76 -0.53 -13.58
C GLY A 66 21.86 0.48 -12.44
N LEU A 67 21.98 0.00 -11.19
CA LEU A 67 22.23 0.85 -10.03
C LEU A 67 23.55 1.60 -10.19
N SER A 68 23.54 2.91 -9.95
CA SER A 68 24.73 3.76 -10.06
C SER A 68 25.80 3.43 -9.02
N VAL A 69 25.38 2.98 -7.84
CA VAL A 69 26.25 2.55 -6.75
C VAL A 69 25.87 1.14 -6.33
N THR A 70 26.83 0.22 -6.42
CA THR A 70 26.79 -1.14 -5.92
C THR A 70 27.88 -1.31 -4.86
N PHE A 71 27.71 -2.27 -3.97
CA PHE A 71 28.69 -2.58 -2.92
C PHE A 71 29.35 -3.93 -3.22
N ASP A 72 30.62 -4.09 -2.86
CA ASP A 72 31.41 -5.28 -3.25
C ASP A 72 31.01 -6.54 -2.47
N GLY A 73 30.70 -6.40 -1.17
CA GLY A 73 30.24 -7.48 -0.29
C GLY A 73 28.76 -7.85 -0.48
N LYS A 74 28.38 -8.99 0.08
CA LYS A 74 26.99 -9.44 0.17
C LYS A 74 26.24 -8.63 1.23
N ARG A 75 24.91 -8.67 1.17
CA ARG A 75 24.04 -7.93 2.09
C ARG A 75 24.34 -8.29 3.55
N GLU A 76 24.54 -9.57 3.83
CA GLU A 76 24.82 -10.08 5.17
C GLU A 76 26.19 -9.65 5.73
N ASP A 77 27.14 -9.30 4.87
CA ASP A 77 28.47 -8.85 5.29
C ASP A 77 28.41 -7.48 6.01
N TYR A 78 27.34 -6.70 5.79
CA TYR A 78 27.17 -5.36 6.37
C TYR A 78 26.30 -5.32 7.63
N PHE A 79 25.65 -6.43 8.03
CA PHE A 79 24.84 -6.44 9.26
C PHE A 79 25.66 -6.17 10.53
N PRO A 80 26.92 -6.65 10.69
CA PRO A 80 27.73 -6.29 11.85
C PRO A 80 27.95 -4.78 11.98
N ASP A 81 28.17 -4.08 10.85
CA ASP A 81 28.36 -2.63 10.84
C ASP A 81 27.06 -1.89 11.18
N LEU A 82 25.90 -2.37 10.69
CA LEU A 82 24.60 -1.86 11.10
C LEU A 82 24.39 -1.98 12.61
N MET A 83 24.68 -3.15 13.19
CA MET A 83 24.52 -3.38 14.64
C MET A 83 25.46 -2.50 15.45
N LYS A 84 26.74 -2.39 15.04
CA LYS A 84 27.69 -1.51 15.69
C LYS A 84 27.25 -0.04 15.64
N TRP A 85 26.88 0.46 14.47
CA TRP A 85 26.41 1.83 14.28
C TRP A 85 25.12 2.12 15.07
N ALA A 86 24.17 1.19 15.08
CA ALA A 86 22.94 1.32 15.85
C ALA A 86 23.22 1.37 17.36
N SER A 87 24.12 0.51 17.85
CA SER A 87 24.56 0.46 19.25
C SER A 87 25.23 1.76 19.69
N GLU A 88 26.17 2.28 18.89
CA GLU A 88 26.89 3.54 19.15
C GLU A 88 25.96 4.75 19.25
N ASN A 89 24.74 4.64 18.72
CA ASN A 89 23.72 5.69 18.75
C ASN A 89 22.52 5.35 19.65
N GLY A 90 22.63 4.34 20.51
CA GLY A 90 21.68 4.06 21.59
C GLY A 90 20.48 3.18 21.22
N ALA A 91 20.50 2.48 20.08
CA ALA A 91 19.49 1.48 19.76
C ALA A 91 19.74 0.16 20.51
N SER A 92 18.67 -0.60 20.72
CA SER A 92 18.73 -2.00 21.17
C SER A 92 19.41 -2.86 20.11
N VAL A 93 20.41 -3.66 20.47
CA VAL A 93 21.14 -4.54 19.53
C VAL A 93 21.36 -5.96 20.08
N GLU A 94 20.70 -6.28 21.19
CA GLU A 94 20.81 -7.57 21.88
C GLU A 94 19.48 -8.31 21.83
N GLY A 95 19.53 -9.64 21.95
CA GLY A 95 18.34 -10.50 22.00
C GLY A 95 17.79 -10.91 20.63
N PHE A 96 18.41 -10.50 19.52
CA PHE A 96 18.06 -10.94 18.17
C PHE A 96 19.29 -10.97 17.23
N GLU A 97 19.13 -11.64 16.10
CA GLU A 97 20.11 -11.74 15.01
C GLU A 97 19.41 -11.67 13.63
N MET A 98 20.14 -11.29 12.58
CA MET A 98 19.61 -11.26 11.21
C MET A 98 19.73 -12.63 10.54
N VAL A 99 18.63 -13.13 10.00
CA VAL A 99 18.57 -14.43 9.33
C VAL A 99 17.85 -14.30 7.99
N ASN A 100 18.37 -14.97 6.96
CA ASN A 100 17.68 -15.08 5.67
C ASN A 100 16.68 -16.24 5.71
N PHE A 101 15.40 -15.92 5.91
CA PHE A 101 14.30 -16.87 5.87
C PHE A 101 13.87 -17.15 4.43
N LYS A 102 13.42 -18.37 4.17
CA LYS A 102 13.10 -18.81 2.81
C LYS A 102 11.88 -18.08 2.21
N GLU A 103 10.87 -17.78 3.02
CA GLU A 103 9.60 -17.23 2.54
C GLU A 103 9.62 -15.70 2.50
N GLU A 104 10.12 -15.05 3.56
CA GLU A 104 10.08 -13.59 3.72
C GLU A 104 11.41 -12.89 3.37
N GLY A 105 12.48 -13.66 3.14
CA GLY A 105 13.84 -13.13 3.00
C GLY A 105 14.45 -12.79 4.36
N PHE A 106 15.30 -11.76 4.41
CA PHE A 106 15.94 -11.38 5.67
C PHE A 106 14.92 -10.87 6.71
N GLY A 107 15.04 -11.37 7.94
CA GLY A 107 14.26 -10.97 9.09
C GLY A 107 15.07 -11.03 10.39
N LEU A 108 14.43 -10.67 11.51
CA LEU A 108 15.02 -10.82 12.85
C LEU A 108 14.64 -12.17 13.46
N ARG A 109 15.59 -12.86 14.08
CA ARG A 109 15.39 -14.09 14.86
C ARG A 109 15.75 -13.83 16.32
N ALA A 110 14.93 -14.28 17.25
CA ALA A 110 15.20 -14.15 18.67
C ALA A 110 16.40 -15.03 19.09
N THR A 111 17.31 -14.50 19.92
CA THR A 111 18.45 -15.26 20.47
C THR A 111 18.26 -15.62 21.95
N ARG A 112 17.14 -15.19 22.52
CA ARG A 112 16.63 -15.51 23.85
C ARG A 112 15.11 -15.55 23.77
N ASP A 113 14.47 -16.04 24.82
CA ASP A 113 13.01 -15.91 24.93
C ASP A 113 12.64 -14.42 25.15
N ILE A 114 11.64 -13.96 24.41
CA ILE A 114 11.07 -12.60 24.47
C ILE A 114 9.59 -12.76 24.80
N LYS A 115 9.13 -12.12 25.86
CA LYS A 115 7.72 -12.21 26.29
C LYS A 115 6.84 -11.23 25.53
N ALA A 116 5.59 -11.59 25.29
CA ALA A 116 4.59 -10.64 24.80
C ALA A 116 4.60 -9.37 25.66
N GLU A 117 4.44 -8.21 25.00
CA GLU A 117 4.48 -6.87 25.63
C GLU A 117 5.86 -6.45 26.17
N GLU A 118 6.90 -7.28 26.07
CA GLU A 118 8.27 -6.87 26.42
C GLU A 118 8.80 -5.83 25.42
N LEU A 119 9.28 -4.69 25.92
CA LEU A 119 10.03 -3.72 25.12
C LEU A 119 11.41 -4.30 24.78
N PHE A 120 11.52 -4.91 23.61
CA PHE A 120 12.73 -5.59 23.15
C PHE A 120 13.51 -4.79 22.12
N LEU A 121 12.86 -3.83 21.44
CA LEU A 121 13.50 -3.06 20.36
C LEU A 121 13.17 -1.56 20.46
N TRP A 122 14.19 -0.71 20.47
CA TRP A 122 14.05 0.74 20.35
C TRP A 122 15.11 1.36 19.42
N VAL A 123 14.72 2.42 18.70
CA VAL A 123 15.56 3.12 17.70
C VAL A 123 15.46 4.64 17.90
N PRO A 124 16.52 5.30 18.41
CA PRO A 124 16.54 6.76 18.57
C PRO A 124 16.39 7.53 17.26
N ARG A 125 15.73 8.71 17.29
CA ARG A 125 15.46 9.53 16.10
C ARG A 125 16.68 9.78 15.23
N LYS A 126 17.85 9.98 15.85
CA LYS A 126 19.11 10.25 15.16
C LYS A 126 19.44 9.22 14.07
N LEU A 127 19.04 7.97 14.25
CA LEU A 127 19.29 6.89 13.29
C LEU A 127 18.35 6.94 12.09
N LEU A 128 17.18 7.58 12.20
CA LEU A 128 16.16 7.59 11.16
C LEU A 128 16.58 8.48 9.98
N MET A 129 16.13 8.11 8.79
CA MET A 129 16.14 9.01 7.63
C MET A 129 14.74 9.63 7.49
N THR A 130 14.62 10.94 7.66
CA THR A 130 13.34 11.66 7.67
C THR A 130 13.26 12.70 6.56
N VAL A 131 12.09 13.30 6.35
CA VAL A 131 11.97 14.46 5.46
C VAL A 131 12.78 15.65 5.99
N GLU A 132 12.94 15.77 7.31
CA GLU A 132 13.75 16.79 7.97
C GLU A 132 15.25 16.57 7.71
N SER A 133 15.76 15.35 7.85
CA SER A 133 17.14 15.05 7.50
C SER A 133 17.40 15.24 6.00
N ALA A 134 16.42 14.94 5.15
CA ALA A 134 16.49 15.22 3.71
C ALA A 134 16.66 16.72 3.42
N LYS A 135 15.89 17.59 4.09
CA LYS A 135 15.98 19.05 3.97
C LYS A 135 17.34 19.59 4.41
N ASN A 136 17.94 18.97 5.42
CA ASN A 136 19.22 19.38 5.99
C ASN A 136 20.44 18.73 5.29
N SER A 137 20.20 17.82 4.34
CA SER A 137 21.25 17.13 3.58
C SER A 137 21.72 17.93 2.34
N VAL A 138 22.59 17.32 1.53
CA VAL A 138 22.99 17.84 0.21
C VAL A 138 21.80 18.07 -0.74
N LEU A 139 20.65 17.42 -0.49
CA LEU A 139 19.41 17.60 -1.24
C LEU A 139 18.68 18.93 -0.91
N GLY A 140 18.95 19.52 0.26
CA GLY A 140 18.25 20.71 0.78
C GLY A 140 18.10 21.87 -0.21
N PRO A 141 19.17 22.28 -0.92
CA PRO A 141 19.08 23.34 -1.92
C PRO A 141 18.06 23.04 -3.03
N LEU A 142 18.03 21.82 -3.55
CA LEU A 142 17.05 21.42 -4.57
C LEU A 142 15.65 21.28 -3.98
N TYR A 143 15.53 20.71 -2.77
CA TYR A 143 14.27 20.59 -2.05
C TYR A 143 13.57 21.95 -1.89
N SER A 144 14.32 23.00 -1.56
CA SER A 144 13.77 24.36 -1.38
C SER A 144 13.18 24.98 -2.67
N GLN A 145 13.51 24.45 -3.84
CA GLN A 145 13.11 24.98 -5.15
C GLN A 145 12.09 24.11 -5.87
N ASP A 146 12.10 22.79 -5.62
CA ASP A 146 11.24 21.84 -6.31
C ASP A 146 9.90 21.62 -5.59
N ARG A 147 8.79 21.91 -6.27
CA ARG A 147 7.44 21.79 -5.69
C ARG A 147 7.02 20.35 -5.42
N ILE A 148 7.53 19.38 -6.18
CA ILE A 148 7.18 17.96 -5.99
C ILE A 148 7.86 17.47 -4.71
N LEU A 149 9.14 17.78 -4.50
CA LEU A 149 9.84 17.42 -3.26
C LEU A 149 9.19 18.04 -2.02
N GLN A 150 8.69 19.27 -2.11
CA GLN A 150 8.00 19.94 -1.00
C GLN A 150 6.64 19.32 -0.68
N ALA A 151 5.86 18.95 -1.72
CA ALA A 151 4.52 18.41 -1.55
C ALA A 151 4.51 16.90 -1.23
N MET A 152 5.56 16.17 -1.61
CA MET A 152 5.59 14.70 -1.57
C MET A 152 6.79 14.20 -0.76
N GLY A 153 6.61 14.08 0.56
CA GLY A 153 7.66 13.64 1.49
C GLY A 153 8.23 12.25 1.18
N ASN A 154 7.43 11.34 0.62
CA ASN A 154 7.88 10.02 0.16
C ASN A 154 8.89 10.11 -1.00
N ILE A 155 8.68 11.04 -1.94
CA ILE A 155 9.65 11.30 -3.02
C ILE A 155 10.90 11.97 -2.46
N ALA A 156 10.75 12.91 -1.52
CA ALA A 156 11.88 13.53 -0.83
C ALA A 156 12.76 12.49 -0.11
N LEU A 157 12.15 11.52 0.58
CA LEU A 157 12.87 10.39 1.19
C LEU A 157 13.59 9.53 0.14
N ALA A 158 12.98 9.26 -1.02
CA ALA A 158 13.62 8.46 -2.07
C ALA A 158 14.88 9.16 -2.61
N PHE A 159 14.84 10.47 -2.84
CA PHE A 159 16.01 11.22 -3.25
C PHE A 159 17.05 11.37 -2.14
N HIS A 160 16.62 11.52 -0.89
CA HIS A 160 17.52 11.53 0.25
C HIS A 160 18.30 10.21 0.32
N LEU A 161 17.59 9.08 0.24
CA LEU A 161 18.19 7.75 0.22
C LEU A 161 19.22 7.58 -0.90
N LEU A 162 18.93 8.06 -2.12
CA LEU A 162 19.86 8.01 -3.24
C LEU A 162 21.09 8.89 -3.06
N CYS A 163 20.92 10.13 -2.58
CA CYS A 163 22.03 11.04 -2.33
C CYS A 163 22.96 10.49 -1.25
N GLU A 164 22.42 9.96 -0.16
CA GLU A 164 23.19 9.35 0.93
C GLU A 164 23.86 8.05 0.46
N ARG A 165 23.16 7.21 -0.32
CA ARG A 165 23.75 6.00 -0.94
C ARG A 165 24.98 6.32 -1.76
N ALA A 166 24.92 7.39 -2.54
CA ALA A 166 26.01 7.83 -3.40
C ALA A 166 27.08 8.68 -2.69
N SER A 167 26.95 8.88 -1.38
CA SER A 167 27.90 9.62 -0.55
C SER A 167 28.69 8.64 0.34
N PRO A 168 29.95 8.30 0.02
CA PRO A 168 30.71 7.25 0.72
C PRO A 168 30.89 7.47 2.23
N ASN A 169 30.84 8.73 2.67
CA ASN A 169 30.97 9.11 4.08
C ASN A 169 29.62 9.44 4.73
N SER A 170 28.50 9.00 4.14
CA SER A 170 27.18 9.24 4.72
C SER A 170 27.07 8.55 6.08
N PHE A 171 26.47 9.27 7.04
CA PHE A 171 26.15 8.72 8.35
C PHE A 171 25.29 7.45 8.27
N TRP A 172 24.44 7.33 7.25
CA TRP A 172 23.51 6.21 7.07
C TRP A 172 24.07 5.08 6.19
N GLN A 173 25.36 5.10 5.79
CA GLN A 173 25.95 3.99 5.02
C GLN A 173 25.69 2.60 5.64
N PRO A 174 25.86 2.39 6.96
CA PRO A 174 25.59 1.08 7.57
C PRO A 174 24.15 0.59 7.36
N TYR A 175 23.17 1.50 7.37
CA TYR A 175 21.79 1.17 7.04
C TYR A 175 21.62 0.89 5.53
N ILE A 176 22.09 1.79 4.67
CA ILE A 176 21.88 1.73 3.22
C ILE A 176 22.53 0.48 2.60
N GLN A 177 23.69 0.05 3.09
CA GLN A 177 24.39 -1.15 2.63
C GLN A 177 23.64 -2.45 2.99
N THR A 178 22.80 -2.42 4.01
CA THR A 178 21.96 -3.55 4.43
C THR A 178 20.57 -3.56 3.82
N LEU A 179 20.22 -2.59 2.97
CA LEU A 179 18.95 -2.62 2.23
C LEU A 179 18.94 -3.70 1.14
N PRO A 180 17.76 -4.23 0.76
CA PRO A 180 17.65 -5.09 -0.41
C PRO A 180 18.09 -4.35 -1.68
N SER A 181 18.78 -5.03 -2.59
CA SER A 181 19.13 -4.48 -3.92
C SER A 181 17.98 -4.58 -4.93
N GLU A 182 16.98 -5.43 -4.65
CA GLU A 182 15.80 -5.66 -5.48
C GLU A 182 14.57 -5.90 -4.58
N TYR A 183 13.38 -5.64 -5.13
CA TYR A 183 12.09 -5.80 -4.45
C TYR A 183 11.09 -6.52 -5.36
N ASP A 184 9.99 -6.97 -4.78
CA ASP A 184 8.88 -7.63 -5.50
C ASP A 184 7.65 -6.72 -5.63
N THR A 185 7.86 -5.39 -5.64
CA THR A 185 6.80 -4.45 -6.06
C THR A 185 6.50 -4.61 -7.55
N PRO A 186 5.29 -4.29 -8.05
CA PRO A 186 4.91 -4.43 -9.47
C PRO A 186 5.81 -3.67 -10.46
N LEU A 187 6.63 -2.72 -10.00
CA LEU A 187 7.68 -2.08 -10.79
C LEU A 187 8.76 -3.04 -11.30
N TYR A 188 8.91 -4.21 -10.66
CA TYR A 188 9.86 -5.27 -11.00
C TYR A 188 9.22 -6.44 -11.74
N PHE A 189 7.89 -6.46 -11.85
CA PHE A 189 7.19 -7.53 -12.54
C PHE A 189 7.47 -7.47 -14.04
N GLU A 190 7.58 -8.66 -14.64
CA GLU A 190 7.55 -8.82 -16.08
C GLU A 190 6.17 -8.48 -16.65
N GLU A 191 6.10 -8.26 -17.97
CA GLU A 191 4.83 -7.93 -18.62
C GLU A 191 3.80 -9.06 -18.43
N GLU A 192 4.22 -10.32 -18.60
CA GLU A 192 3.35 -11.49 -18.47
C GLU A 192 2.88 -11.69 -17.02
N GLU A 193 3.71 -11.35 -16.03
CA GLU A 193 3.33 -11.42 -14.61
C GLU A 193 2.22 -10.41 -14.28
N VAL A 194 2.32 -9.17 -14.79
CA VAL A 194 1.24 -8.17 -14.65
C VAL A 194 0.02 -8.54 -15.49
N ARG A 195 0.19 -9.24 -16.61
CA ARG A 195 -0.92 -9.67 -17.46
C ARG A 195 -1.91 -10.57 -16.72
N TYR A 196 -1.46 -11.35 -15.73
CA TYR A 196 -2.36 -12.14 -14.88
C TYR A 196 -3.38 -11.29 -14.10
N LEU A 197 -3.11 -9.99 -13.88
CA LEU A 197 -4.02 -9.07 -13.20
C LEU A 197 -5.04 -8.41 -14.15
N GLN A 198 -5.04 -8.72 -15.45
CA GLN A 198 -6.03 -8.16 -16.35
C GLN A 198 -7.45 -8.47 -15.85
N SER A 199 -8.37 -7.52 -16.00
CA SER A 199 -9.76 -7.56 -15.48
C SER A 199 -9.93 -7.48 -13.96
N THR A 200 -8.85 -7.33 -13.19
CA THR A 200 -8.93 -7.12 -11.74
C THR A 200 -9.02 -5.63 -11.39
N GLN A 201 -9.46 -5.31 -10.17
CA GLN A 201 -9.44 -3.91 -9.68
C GLN A 201 -8.02 -3.40 -9.40
N ALA A 202 -7.12 -4.29 -8.97
CA ALA A 202 -5.76 -3.93 -8.55
C ALA A 202 -4.87 -3.49 -9.72
N ILE A 203 -5.16 -3.93 -10.96
CA ILE A 203 -4.32 -3.60 -12.12
C ILE A 203 -4.28 -2.10 -12.42
N HIS A 204 -5.36 -1.36 -12.14
CA HIS A 204 -5.39 0.09 -12.32
C HIS A 204 -4.38 0.79 -11.41
N ASP A 205 -4.24 0.31 -10.17
CA ASP A 205 -3.26 0.83 -9.21
C ASP A 205 -1.83 0.46 -9.65
N VAL A 206 -1.61 -0.73 -10.25
CA VAL A 206 -0.32 -1.12 -10.87
C VAL A 206 0.03 -0.20 -12.05
N PHE A 207 -0.91 0.06 -12.96
CA PHE A 207 -0.69 0.98 -14.09
C PHE A 207 -0.35 2.40 -13.60
N SER A 208 -1.09 2.89 -12.61
CA SER A 208 -0.84 4.19 -11.99
C SER A 208 0.55 4.24 -11.37
N GLN A 209 0.95 3.23 -10.59
CA GLN A 209 2.28 3.16 -9.98
C GLN A 209 3.39 3.20 -11.04
N TYR A 210 3.28 2.41 -12.11
CA TYR A 210 4.29 2.37 -13.17
C TYR A 210 4.38 3.71 -13.93
N LYS A 211 3.24 4.27 -14.34
CA LYS A 211 3.17 5.57 -15.03
C LYS A 211 3.68 6.72 -14.15
N ASN A 212 3.34 6.73 -12.87
CA ASN A 212 3.79 7.75 -11.91
C ASN A 212 5.30 7.67 -11.71
N THR A 213 5.85 6.47 -11.50
CA THR A 213 7.29 6.26 -11.31
C THR A 213 8.08 6.68 -12.55
N ALA A 214 7.64 6.26 -13.74
CA ALA A 214 8.25 6.65 -15.01
C ALA A 214 8.19 8.17 -15.25
N ARG A 215 7.06 8.82 -14.96
CA ARG A 215 6.90 10.28 -15.06
C ARG A 215 7.86 11.01 -14.12
N GLN A 216 7.93 10.59 -12.86
CA GLN A 216 8.76 11.23 -11.85
C GLN A 216 10.25 11.05 -12.17
N TYR A 217 10.67 9.83 -12.56
CA TYR A 217 12.04 9.59 -13.02
C TYR A 217 12.41 10.55 -14.16
N ALA A 218 11.59 10.62 -15.21
CA ALA A 218 11.85 11.46 -16.36
C ALA A 218 11.87 12.97 -16.00
N TYR A 219 10.96 13.40 -15.13
CA TYR A 219 10.91 14.75 -14.60
C TYR A 219 12.20 15.10 -13.84
N PHE A 220 12.58 14.29 -12.84
CA PHE A 220 13.74 14.56 -12.01
C PHE A 220 15.05 14.37 -12.76
N TYR A 221 15.11 13.46 -13.74
CA TYR A 221 16.27 13.36 -14.61
C TYR A 221 16.52 14.70 -15.31
N LYS A 222 15.48 15.31 -15.89
CA LYS A 222 15.59 16.65 -16.49
C LYS A 222 15.99 17.71 -15.47
N VAL A 223 15.30 17.75 -14.31
CA VAL A 223 15.58 18.74 -13.24
C VAL A 223 17.03 18.64 -12.76
N ILE A 224 17.53 17.45 -12.47
CA ILE A 224 18.91 17.25 -12.00
C ILE A 224 19.91 17.72 -13.06
N GLN A 225 19.64 17.46 -14.34
CA GLN A 225 20.53 17.87 -15.42
C GLN A 225 20.51 19.39 -15.68
N THR A 226 19.38 20.09 -15.48
CA THR A 226 19.26 21.51 -15.85
C THR A 226 19.29 22.50 -14.67
N HIS A 227 18.92 22.08 -13.46
CA HIS A 227 18.75 23.00 -12.34
C HIS A 227 20.07 23.27 -11.60
N PRO A 228 20.47 24.54 -11.36
CA PRO A 228 21.74 24.86 -10.71
C PRO A 228 21.90 24.27 -9.29
N HIS A 229 20.80 24.22 -8.53
CA HIS A 229 20.79 23.68 -7.17
C HIS A 229 21.01 22.16 -7.11
N ALA A 230 20.99 21.46 -8.25
CA ALA A 230 21.30 20.03 -8.34
C ALA A 230 22.78 19.76 -8.67
N ASN A 231 23.59 20.79 -8.96
CA ASN A 231 24.97 20.61 -9.45
C ASN A 231 25.92 19.94 -8.44
N LYS A 232 25.61 20.00 -7.14
CA LYS A 232 26.39 19.35 -6.08
C LYS A 232 25.87 17.96 -5.71
N LEU A 233 24.76 17.51 -6.30
CA LEU A 233 24.21 16.20 -6.00
C LEU A 233 25.07 15.12 -6.67
N PRO A 234 25.36 14.01 -5.99
CA PRO A 234 26.00 12.85 -6.63
C PRO A 234 25.21 12.33 -7.85
N LEU A 235 23.89 12.55 -7.83
CA LEU A 235 22.96 12.19 -8.91
C LEU A 235 23.19 12.97 -10.21
N LYS A 236 23.96 14.07 -10.17
CA LYS A 236 24.33 14.82 -11.37
C LYS A 236 25.17 13.98 -12.33
N ASP A 237 26.08 13.19 -11.75
CA ASP A 237 27.01 12.35 -12.50
C ASP A 237 26.36 11.05 -12.98
N SER A 238 25.48 10.46 -12.15
CA SER A 238 24.78 9.22 -12.49
C SER A 238 23.43 9.14 -11.76
N PHE A 239 22.35 9.15 -12.54
CA PHE A 239 20.98 8.90 -12.07
C PHE A 239 20.24 8.06 -13.10
N THR A 240 20.03 6.78 -12.79
CA THR A 240 19.40 5.82 -13.68
C THR A 240 17.94 5.57 -13.31
N TYR A 241 17.19 4.94 -14.23
CA TYR A 241 15.85 4.46 -13.88
C TYR A 241 15.91 3.40 -12.78
N GLU A 242 16.98 2.60 -12.72
CA GLU A 242 17.13 1.57 -11.68
C GLU A 242 17.35 2.19 -10.30
N ASP A 243 18.11 3.27 -10.22
CA ASP A 243 18.26 4.05 -8.98
C ASP A 243 16.89 4.52 -8.48
N TYR A 244 16.12 5.15 -9.36
CA TYR A 244 14.83 5.70 -8.97
C TYR A 244 13.83 4.61 -8.58
N ARG A 245 13.75 3.54 -9.37
CA ARG A 245 12.88 2.38 -9.07
C ARG A 245 13.25 1.77 -7.72
N TRP A 246 14.54 1.52 -7.47
CA TRP A 246 15.02 1.00 -6.20
C TRP A 246 14.69 1.92 -5.03
N ALA A 247 14.88 3.23 -5.18
CA ALA A 247 14.66 4.19 -4.11
C ALA A 247 13.17 4.30 -3.73
N VAL A 248 12.27 4.42 -4.71
CA VAL A 248 10.83 4.49 -4.42
C VAL A 248 10.30 3.17 -3.87
N SER A 249 10.82 2.03 -4.33
CA SER A 249 10.48 0.71 -3.77
C SER A 249 10.99 0.55 -2.34
N SER A 250 12.21 1.01 -2.04
CA SER A 250 12.74 1.04 -0.66
C SER A 250 11.85 1.87 0.25
N VAL A 251 11.43 3.05 -0.20
CA VAL A 251 10.55 3.93 0.58
C VAL A 251 9.16 3.33 0.75
N MET A 252 8.48 2.91 -0.32
CA MET A 252 7.09 2.44 -0.18
C MET A 252 6.96 1.15 0.65
N THR A 253 7.99 0.30 0.63
CA THR A 253 8.00 -0.97 1.38
C THR A 253 8.39 -0.79 2.85
N ARG A 254 9.04 0.32 3.26
CA ARG A 254 9.64 0.50 4.60
C ARG A 254 9.36 1.84 5.29
N GLN A 255 8.69 2.80 4.64
CA GLN A 255 8.41 4.10 5.24
C GLN A 255 7.34 4.02 6.34
N ASN A 256 7.48 4.89 7.34
CA ASN A 256 6.59 5.01 8.48
C ASN A 256 6.22 6.47 8.69
N GLN A 257 5.07 6.72 9.30
CA GLN A 257 4.71 8.04 9.81
C GLN A 257 5.08 8.13 11.29
N ILE A 258 5.81 9.17 11.66
CA ILE A 258 6.21 9.46 13.04
C ILE A 258 5.89 10.93 13.36
N PRO A 259 5.71 11.31 14.63
CA PRO A 259 5.63 12.72 15.00
C PRO A 259 6.96 13.45 14.73
N THR A 260 6.87 14.73 14.43
CA THR A 260 8.02 15.65 14.44
C THR A 260 8.57 15.80 15.87
N GLU A 261 9.81 16.30 16.02
CA GLU A 261 10.47 16.47 17.32
C GLU A 261 9.64 17.29 18.33
N ASP A 262 8.85 18.24 17.84
CA ASP A 262 7.95 19.08 18.63
C ASP A 262 6.55 18.46 18.86
N GLY A 263 6.29 17.26 18.34
CA GLY A 263 5.00 16.56 18.45
C GLY A 263 3.85 17.17 17.64
N SER A 264 4.04 18.33 17.01
CA SER A 264 2.93 19.12 16.42
C SER A 264 2.44 18.61 15.06
N ARG A 265 3.26 17.83 14.36
CA ARG A 265 3.01 17.35 13.00
C ARG A 265 3.50 15.93 12.84
N VAL A 266 3.15 15.32 11.72
CA VAL A 266 3.69 14.03 11.29
C VAL A 266 4.69 14.22 10.14
N THR A 267 5.71 13.38 10.12
CA THR A 267 6.70 13.28 9.04
C THR A 267 6.86 11.82 8.60
N LEU A 268 7.43 11.61 7.42
CA LEU A 268 7.76 10.27 6.93
C LEU A 268 9.21 9.93 7.31
N ALA A 269 9.43 8.69 7.71
CA ALA A 269 10.74 8.20 8.11
C ALA A 269 11.02 6.76 7.66
N LEU A 270 12.29 6.46 7.39
CA LEU A 270 12.84 5.10 7.38
C LEU A 270 13.44 4.84 8.75
N ILE A 271 13.15 3.68 9.34
CA ILE A 271 13.55 3.30 10.70
C ILE A 271 14.49 2.10 10.61
N PRO A 272 15.83 2.32 10.57
CA PRO A 272 16.80 1.25 10.50
C PRO A 272 16.64 0.25 11.63
N LEU A 273 17.12 -0.98 11.41
CA LEU A 273 17.05 -2.10 12.34
C LEU A 273 15.63 -2.64 12.55
N TRP A 274 14.71 -1.82 13.06
CA TRP A 274 13.32 -2.21 13.29
C TRP A 274 12.62 -2.65 11.99
N ASP A 275 12.89 -1.99 10.87
CA ASP A 275 12.24 -2.31 9.59
C ASP A 275 12.67 -3.68 9.00
N MET A 276 13.61 -4.39 9.65
CA MET A 276 13.96 -5.77 9.33
C MET A 276 12.94 -6.78 9.86
N CYS A 277 12.05 -6.41 10.77
CA CYS A 277 10.97 -7.30 11.22
C CYS A 277 9.98 -7.56 10.08
N ASN A 278 9.65 -8.83 9.82
CA ASN A 278 8.65 -9.20 8.82
C ASN A 278 7.21 -9.13 9.35
N HIS A 279 6.24 -9.27 8.45
CA HIS A 279 4.82 -9.16 8.78
C HIS A 279 4.20 -10.47 9.28
N THR A 280 3.36 -10.39 10.31
CA THR A 280 2.32 -11.39 10.63
C THR A 280 1.01 -10.71 11.07
N ASN A 281 -0.11 -11.45 11.16
CA ASN A 281 -1.39 -10.94 11.70
C ASN A 281 -1.25 -10.56 13.18
N GLY A 282 -1.93 -9.50 13.62
CA GLY A 282 -1.88 -9.05 15.01
C GLY A 282 -2.42 -7.64 15.19
N LEU A 283 -1.88 -6.92 16.18
CA LEU A 283 -2.15 -5.51 16.44
C LEU A 283 -0.84 -4.71 16.36
N ILE A 284 -0.93 -3.41 16.11
CA ILE A 284 0.25 -2.55 16.07
C ILE A 284 0.83 -2.46 17.48
N THR A 285 2.06 -2.92 17.66
CA THR A 285 2.81 -2.87 18.93
C THR A 285 4.06 -1.99 18.86
N THR A 286 4.14 -1.15 17.82
CA THR A 286 5.20 -0.16 17.66
C THR A 286 4.62 1.23 17.83
N GLY A 287 5.21 2.01 18.71
CA GLY A 287 4.86 3.40 18.99
C GLY A 287 6.08 4.32 18.87
N TYR A 288 5.81 5.63 18.90
CA TYR A 288 6.86 6.63 19.01
C TYR A 288 6.82 7.25 20.41
N ASN A 289 7.91 7.13 21.15
CA ASN A 289 8.07 7.77 22.45
C ASN A 289 8.69 9.16 22.24
N LEU A 290 7.89 10.21 22.44
CA LEU A 290 8.34 11.61 22.32
C LEU A 290 9.24 12.06 23.46
N GLU A 291 9.11 11.46 24.65
CA GLU A 291 9.92 11.84 25.82
C GLU A 291 11.38 11.39 25.65
N ASP A 292 11.58 10.17 25.15
CA ASP A 292 12.90 9.60 24.86
C ASP A 292 13.35 9.81 23.39
N ASP A 293 12.54 10.50 22.59
CA ASP A 293 12.73 10.76 21.15
C ASP A 293 13.17 9.53 20.33
N ARG A 294 12.42 8.43 20.46
CA ARG A 294 12.75 7.14 19.83
C ARG A 294 11.52 6.32 19.43
N CYS A 295 11.69 5.46 18.45
CA CYS A 295 10.71 4.41 18.15
C CYS A 295 10.86 3.28 19.18
N GLU A 296 9.74 2.73 19.65
CA GLU A 296 9.70 1.62 20.60
C GLU A 296 8.78 0.52 20.07
N CYS A 297 9.24 -0.72 20.13
CA CYS A 297 8.48 -1.90 19.73
C CYS A 297 8.42 -2.88 20.88
N VAL A 298 7.20 -3.16 21.35
CA VAL A 298 6.96 -4.27 22.26
C VAL A 298 6.63 -5.54 21.46
N ALA A 299 6.97 -6.70 22.01
CA ALA A 299 6.74 -7.96 21.34
C ALA A 299 5.23 -8.20 21.15
N LEU A 300 4.82 -8.50 19.92
CA LEU A 300 3.43 -8.80 19.56
C LEU A 300 2.89 -10.04 20.28
N GLN A 301 3.77 -11.00 20.54
CA GLN A 301 3.49 -12.28 21.17
C GLN A 301 4.79 -12.80 21.80
N ASP A 302 4.71 -13.93 22.52
CA ASP A 302 5.90 -14.64 22.97
C ASP A 302 6.70 -15.13 21.73
N PHE A 303 8.02 -14.93 21.77
CA PHE A 303 8.98 -15.48 20.81
C PHE A 303 10.04 -16.29 21.56
N GLN A 304 10.16 -17.58 21.26
CA GLN A 304 11.22 -18.41 21.83
C GLN A 304 12.56 -18.15 21.12
N ALA A 305 13.67 -18.43 21.80
CA ALA A 305 14.98 -18.42 21.16
C ALA A 305 14.98 -19.32 19.90
N GLY A 306 15.38 -18.76 18.76
CA GLY A 306 15.37 -19.41 17.46
C GLY A 306 14.13 -19.13 16.60
N GLU A 307 13.09 -18.48 17.14
CA GLU A 307 11.90 -18.08 16.37
C GLU A 307 12.10 -16.73 15.66
N GLN A 308 11.46 -16.58 14.50
CA GLN A 308 11.43 -15.30 13.79
C GLN A 308 10.56 -14.31 14.55
N ILE A 309 11.09 -13.10 14.76
CA ILE A 309 10.38 -11.99 15.37
C ILE A 309 9.59 -11.29 14.28
N TYR A 310 8.27 -11.23 14.46
CA TYR A 310 7.35 -10.58 13.55
C TYR A 310 6.67 -9.37 14.19
N ILE A 311 6.22 -8.45 13.35
CA ILE A 311 5.36 -7.33 13.73
C ILE A 311 4.09 -7.30 12.87
N PHE A 312 3.06 -6.59 13.34
CA PHE A 312 1.89 -6.30 12.52
C PHE A 312 2.05 -4.97 11.79
N TYR A 313 2.15 -5.01 10.47
CA TYR A 313 2.40 -3.84 9.62
C TYR A 313 1.23 -2.85 9.54
N GLY A 314 0.05 -3.24 10.04
CA GLY A 314 -1.19 -2.49 9.94
C GLY A 314 -2.25 -3.19 9.08
N THR A 315 -3.47 -2.65 9.11
CA THR A 315 -4.68 -3.25 8.52
C THR A 315 -4.77 -3.04 7.01
N ARG A 316 -3.74 -3.48 6.27
CA ARG A 316 -3.64 -3.37 4.81
C ARG A 316 -4.26 -4.58 4.11
N SER A 317 -4.83 -4.34 2.93
CA SER A 317 -5.34 -5.39 2.03
C SER A 317 -4.19 -6.08 1.30
N ASN A 318 -4.43 -7.26 0.73
CA ASN A 318 -3.41 -7.92 -0.11
C ASN A 318 -3.11 -7.13 -1.39
N ALA A 319 -4.05 -6.32 -1.89
CA ALA A 319 -3.75 -5.39 -2.98
C ALA A 319 -2.71 -4.36 -2.56
N GLU A 320 -2.85 -3.78 -1.37
CA GLU A 320 -1.88 -2.83 -0.83
C GLU A 320 -0.54 -3.50 -0.48
N PHE A 321 -0.55 -4.70 0.12
CA PHE A 321 0.69 -5.44 0.39
C PHE A 321 1.44 -5.79 -0.89
N VAL A 322 0.77 -6.26 -1.94
CA VAL A 322 1.44 -6.56 -3.22
C VAL A 322 1.99 -5.29 -3.85
N ILE A 323 1.18 -4.24 -3.95
CA ILE A 323 1.55 -3.03 -4.71
C ILE A 323 2.58 -2.18 -3.96
N HIS A 324 2.43 -2.03 -2.64
CA HIS A 324 3.24 -1.11 -1.83
C HIS A 324 4.24 -1.79 -0.91
N SER A 325 4.06 -3.08 -0.57
CA SER A 325 5.01 -3.83 0.27
C SER A 325 5.74 -4.95 -0.47
N GLY A 326 5.34 -5.29 -1.70
CA GLY A 326 6.00 -6.29 -2.53
C GLY A 326 5.81 -7.73 -2.07
N PHE A 327 4.74 -8.04 -1.33
CA PHE A 327 4.43 -9.43 -0.98
C PHE A 327 2.92 -9.66 -0.92
N PHE A 328 2.51 -10.92 -1.04
CA PHE A 328 1.14 -11.34 -0.80
C PHE A 328 1.09 -12.07 0.55
N PHE A 329 0.14 -11.72 1.42
CA PHE A 329 0.01 -12.36 2.73
C PHE A 329 -1.15 -13.35 2.73
N ASP A 330 -0.81 -14.64 2.86
CA ASP A 330 -1.82 -15.68 3.04
C ASP A 330 -2.59 -15.45 4.35
N ASN A 331 -3.89 -15.74 4.36
CA ASN A 331 -4.75 -15.58 5.55
C ASN A 331 -4.78 -14.15 6.13
N ASN A 332 -4.69 -13.13 5.28
CA ASN A 332 -4.85 -11.73 5.70
C ASN A 332 -6.27 -11.45 6.22
N SER A 333 -6.39 -11.20 7.52
CA SER A 333 -7.66 -10.95 8.21
C SER A 333 -8.27 -9.57 7.88
N HIS A 334 -7.49 -8.64 7.34
CA HIS A 334 -7.92 -7.26 7.02
C HIS A 334 -8.12 -7.04 5.51
N ASP A 335 -8.17 -8.12 4.76
CA ASP A 335 -8.25 -8.06 3.32
C ASP A 335 -9.64 -7.66 2.83
N ARG A 336 -9.66 -6.89 1.74
CA ARG A 336 -10.86 -6.21 1.26
C ARG A 336 -10.80 -5.89 -0.23
N VAL A 337 -11.97 -5.73 -0.84
CA VAL A 337 -12.11 -5.31 -2.26
C VAL A 337 -12.92 -4.04 -2.37
N LYS A 338 -12.64 -3.22 -3.39
CA LYS A 338 -13.33 -1.94 -3.60
C LYS A 338 -14.69 -2.18 -4.28
N ILE A 339 -15.73 -1.46 -3.86
CA ILE A 339 -17.03 -1.45 -4.53
C ILE A 339 -17.51 0.00 -4.69
N LYS A 340 -17.60 0.47 -5.94
CA LYS A 340 -18.08 1.82 -6.24
C LYS A 340 -19.60 1.82 -6.33
N LEU A 341 -20.24 2.61 -5.47
CA LEU A 341 -21.69 2.78 -5.40
C LEU A 341 -22.05 4.26 -5.35
N GLY A 342 -23.21 4.61 -5.89
CA GLY A 342 -23.71 5.98 -5.87
C GLY A 342 -25.19 6.03 -6.21
N VAL A 343 -25.89 7.02 -5.66
CA VAL A 343 -27.28 7.30 -5.99
C VAL A 343 -27.33 7.98 -7.37
N SER A 344 -28.08 7.41 -8.31
CA SER A 344 -28.21 7.98 -9.65
C SER A 344 -28.94 9.32 -9.61
N LYS A 345 -28.45 10.32 -10.35
CA LYS A 345 -29.13 11.61 -10.54
C LYS A 345 -30.50 11.47 -11.24
N SER A 346 -30.72 10.35 -11.93
CA SER A 346 -32.00 10.02 -12.56
C SER A 346 -33.01 9.36 -11.61
N ASP A 347 -32.62 9.04 -10.38
CA ASP A 347 -33.54 8.51 -9.38
C ASP A 347 -34.53 9.60 -8.96
N ARG A 348 -35.84 9.31 -9.02
CA ARG A 348 -36.91 10.24 -8.60
C ARG A 348 -36.73 10.71 -7.15
N LEU A 349 -36.11 9.89 -6.31
CA LEU A 349 -35.86 10.16 -4.89
C LEU A 349 -34.45 10.71 -4.63
N TYR A 350 -33.69 11.08 -5.68
CA TYR A 350 -32.29 11.50 -5.55
C TYR A 350 -32.09 12.59 -4.48
N ALA A 351 -32.90 13.66 -4.52
CA ALA A 351 -32.74 14.79 -3.61
C ALA A 351 -32.90 14.39 -2.13
N MET A 352 -33.90 13.57 -1.84
CA MET A 352 -34.16 13.08 -0.48
C MET A 352 -33.07 12.12 -0.01
N LYS A 353 -32.66 11.17 -0.86
CA LYS A 353 -31.54 10.25 -0.54
C LYS A 353 -30.24 11.02 -0.30
N ALA A 354 -29.96 12.02 -1.13
CA ALA A 354 -28.77 12.85 -0.99
C ALA A 354 -28.76 13.63 0.33
N GLU A 355 -29.90 14.17 0.75
CA GLU A 355 -30.03 14.90 2.01
C GLU A 355 -29.88 13.97 3.23
N VAL A 356 -30.52 12.79 3.23
CA VAL A 356 -30.32 11.81 4.33
C VAL A 356 -28.86 11.37 4.43
N LEU A 357 -28.21 11.08 3.29
CA LEU A 357 -26.79 10.75 3.25
C LEU A 357 -25.93 11.91 3.77
N ALA A 358 -26.22 13.15 3.38
CA ALA A 358 -25.49 14.33 3.84
C ALA A 358 -25.58 14.51 5.37
N ARG A 359 -26.78 14.36 5.95
CA ARG A 359 -26.98 14.39 7.41
C ARG A 359 -26.28 13.24 8.14
N ALA A 360 -26.13 12.09 7.49
CA ALA A 360 -25.36 10.96 8.00
C ALA A 360 -23.84 11.10 7.79
N GLY A 361 -23.36 12.18 7.16
CA GLY A 361 -21.94 12.36 6.83
C GLY A 361 -21.43 11.42 5.73
N ILE A 362 -22.33 10.91 4.88
CA ILE A 362 -22.00 9.95 3.81
C ILE A 362 -22.11 10.64 2.44
N PRO A 363 -21.10 10.53 1.57
CA PRO A 363 -21.18 11.06 0.21
C PRO A 363 -22.21 10.30 -0.67
N THR A 364 -22.86 11.01 -1.58
CA THR A 364 -23.84 10.44 -2.53
C THR A 364 -23.27 9.42 -3.53
N SER A 365 -21.95 9.38 -3.67
CA SER A 365 -21.20 8.45 -4.50
C SER A 365 -19.81 8.26 -3.91
N SER A 366 -19.40 7.01 -3.68
CA SER A 366 -18.12 6.68 -3.07
C SER A 366 -17.61 5.31 -3.50
N VAL A 367 -16.35 5.03 -3.15
CA VAL A 367 -15.76 3.71 -3.23
C VAL A 367 -15.74 3.12 -1.82
N PHE A 368 -16.58 2.13 -1.57
CA PHE A 368 -16.65 1.39 -0.31
C PHE A 368 -15.78 0.14 -0.37
N ALA A 369 -15.72 -0.60 0.74
CA ALA A 369 -14.99 -1.85 0.86
C ALA A 369 -15.91 -3.03 1.22
N LEU A 370 -15.68 -4.19 0.60
CA LEU A 370 -16.19 -5.49 1.05
C LEU A 370 -15.05 -6.25 1.73
N HIS A 371 -15.27 -6.68 2.97
CA HIS A 371 -14.28 -7.34 3.81
C HIS A 371 -14.45 -8.86 3.76
N PHE A 372 -13.36 -9.58 4.05
CA PHE A 372 -13.39 -11.04 4.17
C PHE A 372 -14.03 -11.53 5.48
N THR A 373 -13.97 -10.72 6.54
CA THR A 373 -14.54 -11.01 7.85
C THR A 373 -16.05 -10.80 7.88
N GLU A 374 -16.72 -11.40 8.87
CA GLU A 374 -18.11 -11.10 9.17
C GLU A 374 -18.21 -9.91 10.16
N PRO A 375 -19.05 -8.89 9.89
CA PRO A 375 -19.85 -8.69 8.68
C PRO A 375 -19.00 -8.20 7.48
N PRO A 376 -19.40 -8.52 6.23
CA PRO A 376 -18.61 -8.17 5.03
C PRO A 376 -18.67 -6.68 4.67
N ILE A 377 -19.55 -5.89 5.29
CA ILE A 377 -19.75 -4.47 5.03
C ILE A 377 -19.56 -3.66 6.31
N SER A 378 -19.02 -2.45 6.17
CA SER A 378 -18.90 -1.51 7.30
C SER A 378 -20.24 -0.85 7.63
N ALA A 379 -20.33 -0.24 8.82
CA ALA A 379 -21.48 0.58 9.22
C ALA A 379 -21.81 1.67 8.19
N GLN A 380 -20.79 2.31 7.61
CA GLN A 380 -20.99 3.34 6.59
C GLN A 380 -21.60 2.76 5.29
N LEU A 381 -21.14 1.59 4.84
CA LEU A 381 -21.70 0.95 3.65
C LEU A 381 -23.12 0.43 3.91
N LEU A 382 -23.40 -0.11 5.10
CA LEU A 382 -24.75 -0.51 5.50
C LEU A 382 -25.71 0.69 5.49
N ALA A 383 -25.33 1.80 6.12
CA ALA A 383 -26.11 3.03 6.12
C ALA A 383 -26.38 3.53 4.69
N PHE A 384 -25.35 3.53 3.83
CA PHE A 384 -25.50 3.90 2.43
C PHE A 384 -26.49 3.00 1.69
N LEU A 385 -26.38 1.67 1.85
CA LEU A 385 -27.24 0.68 1.20
C LEU A 385 -28.69 0.78 1.68
N ARG A 386 -28.92 1.03 2.97
CA ARG A 386 -30.25 1.28 3.52
C ARG A 386 -30.91 2.47 2.84
N VAL A 387 -30.24 3.62 2.81
CA VAL A 387 -30.75 4.85 2.16
C VAL A 387 -30.92 4.65 0.65
N PHE A 388 -30.01 3.92 0.02
CA PHE A 388 -30.10 3.58 -1.41
C PHE A 388 -31.39 2.82 -1.75
N CYS A 389 -31.87 1.97 -0.83
CA CYS A 389 -33.06 1.14 -0.99
C CYS A 389 -34.34 1.71 -0.35
N MET A 390 -34.28 2.87 0.31
CA MET A 390 -35.44 3.45 1.00
C MET A 390 -36.58 3.83 0.06
N THR A 391 -37.82 3.69 0.57
CA THR A 391 -39.01 4.29 -0.03
C THR A 391 -39.09 5.78 0.29
N GLU A 392 -40.08 6.46 -0.31
CA GLU A 392 -40.30 7.88 -0.05
C GLU A 392 -40.77 8.13 1.40
N GLU A 393 -41.59 7.23 1.95
CA GLU A 393 -42.09 7.26 3.31
C GLU A 393 -40.95 7.06 4.31
N GLU A 394 -40.10 6.05 4.10
CA GLU A 394 -38.92 5.82 4.92
C GLU A 394 -38.01 7.06 4.89
N LEU A 395 -37.76 7.66 3.72
CA LEU A 395 -36.96 8.89 3.64
C LEU A 395 -37.60 10.06 4.40
N LYS A 396 -38.93 10.23 4.34
CA LYS A 396 -39.63 11.28 5.11
C LYS A 396 -39.42 11.10 6.60
N GLU A 397 -39.49 9.88 7.13
CA GLU A 397 -39.23 9.59 8.55
C GLU A 397 -37.79 9.91 8.99
N HIS A 398 -36.82 9.88 8.06
CA HIS A 398 -35.42 10.24 8.33
C HIS A 398 -35.13 11.73 8.08
N LEU A 399 -36.08 12.48 7.54
CA LEU A 399 -35.93 13.91 7.24
C LEU A 399 -36.78 14.81 8.13
N LEU A 400 -37.94 14.31 8.59
CA LEU A 400 -38.99 15.07 9.26
C LEU A 400 -39.34 14.44 10.62
N GLY A 401 -39.70 15.29 11.58
CA GLY A 401 -40.14 14.89 12.92
C GLY A 401 -38.99 14.75 13.93
N ASP A 402 -39.35 14.70 15.21
CA ASP A 402 -38.40 14.75 16.33
C ASP A 402 -37.46 13.53 16.36
N ASN A 403 -37.92 12.38 15.88
CA ASN A 403 -37.16 11.13 15.86
C ASN A 403 -36.25 10.97 14.62
N ALA A 404 -36.20 11.96 13.72
CA ALA A 404 -35.43 11.85 12.47
C ALA A 404 -33.91 11.72 12.72
N ILE A 405 -33.40 12.43 13.73
CA ILE A 405 -31.98 12.41 14.10
C ILE A 405 -31.61 11.04 14.68
N ASP A 406 -32.44 10.50 15.58
CA ASP A 406 -32.22 9.17 16.18
C ASP A 406 -32.20 8.07 15.10
N ARG A 407 -33.10 8.18 14.11
CA ARG A 407 -33.13 7.25 12.98
C ARG A 407 -31.85 7.31 12.15
N ILE A 408 -31.36 8.52 11.85
CA ILE A 408 -30.08 8.70 11.16
C ILE A 408 -28.92 8.09 11.96
N PHE A 409 -28.90 8.30 13.28
CA PHE A 409 -27.86 7.77 14.16
C PHE A 409 -27.76 6.24 14.10
N THR A 410 -28.90 5.56 13.95
CA THR A 410 -28.96 4.09 13.88
C THR A 410 -28.73 3.49 12.49
N LEU A 411 -28.59 4.30 11.42
CA LEU A 411 -28.48 3.81 10.04
C LEU A 411 -27.32 2.83 9.82
N GLY A 412 -26.22 2.99 10.54
CA GLY A 412 -25.06 2.10 10.42
C GLY A 412 -25.10 0.87 11.34
N ASN A 413 -26.13 0.73 12.17
CA ASN A 413 -26.22 -0.35 13.17
C ASN A 413 -27.10 -1.51 12.66
N SER A 414 -26.54 -2.71 12.59
CA SER A 414 -27.22 -3.92 12.13
C SER A 414 -28.41 -4.35 13.01
N GLU A 415 -28.42 -3.97 14.30
CA GLU A 415 -29.49 -4.33 15.23
C GLU A 415 -30.78 -3.53 15.01
N PHE A 416 -30.68 -2.36 14.36
CA PHE A 416 -31.79 -1.43 14.13
C PHE A 416 -32.04 -1.24 12.63
N PRO A 417 -32.73 -2.18 11.96
CA PRO A 417 -33.09 -2.04 10.56
C PRO A 417 -34.13 -0.94 10.37
N VAL A 418 -34.06 -0.25 9.22
CA VAL A 418 -35.09 0.72 8.80
C VAL A 418 -36.45 0.02 8.68
N SER A 419 -36.47 -1.09 7.95
CA SER A 419 -37.59 -2.02 7.84
C SER A 419 -37.09 -3.36 7.33
N TRP A 420 -37.87 -4.43 7.53
CA TRP A 420 -37.51 -5.75 7.00
C TRP A 420 -37.50 -5.79 5.46
N ASP A 421 -38.35 -5.00 4.81
CA ASP A 421 -38.38 -4.88 3.35
C ASP A 421 -37.14 -4.14 2.82
N ASN A 422 -36.69 -3.08 3.51
CA ASN A 422 -35.45 -2.37 3.19
C ASN A 422 -34.23 -3.29 3.26
N GLU A 423 -34.11 -4.10 4.32
CA GLU A 423 -33.04 -5.09 4.46
C GLU A 423 -33.07 -6.13 3.33
N VAL A 424 -34.25 -6.65 2.96
CA VAL A 424 -34.37 -7.59 1.84
C VAL A 424 -33.89 -6.97 0.53
N LYS A 425 -34.29 -5.74 0.23
CA LYS A 425 -33.88 -5.01 -0.98
C LYS A 425 -32.38 -4.77 -1.03
N LEU A 426 -31.79 -4.30 0.08
CA LEU A 426 -30.38 -3.91 0.10
C LEU A 426 -29.45 -5.13 -0.02
N TRP A 427 -29.79 -6.24 0.63
CA TRP A 427 -28.99 -7.46 0.55
C TRP A 427 -29.13 -8.15 -0.81
N THR A 428 -30.33 -8.16 -1.39
CA THR A 428 -30.56 -8.62 -2.77
C THR A 428 -29.73 -7.79 -3.76
N PHE A 429 -29.76 -6.46 -3.63
CA PHE A 429 -28.95 -5.56 -4.46
C PHE A 429 -27.45 -5.85 -4.34
N LEU A 430 -26.96 -6.05 -3.11
CA LEU A 430 -25.55 -6.32 -2.88
C LEU A 430 -25.13 -7.68 -3.48
N GLU A 431 -25.96 -8.70 -3.33
CA GLU A 431 -25.75 -10.03 -3.93
C GLU A 431 -25.68 -9.96 -5.46
N ASP A 432 -26.63 -9.27 -6.09
CA ASP A 432 -26.67 -9.07 -7.54
C ASP A 432 -25.46 -8.28 -8.02
N ARG A 433 -25.07 -7.23 -7.29
CA ARG A 433 -23.90 -6.41 -7.63
C ARG A 433 -22.61 -7.20 -7.51
N ALA A 434 -22.43 -7.97 -6.43
CA ALA A 434 -21.30 -8.86 -6.25
C ALA A 434 -21.25 -9.91 -7.38
N SER A 435 -22.40 -10.50 -7.72
CA SER A 435 -22.53 -11.43 -8.84
C SER A 435 -22.10 -10.83 -10.18
N LEU A 436 -22.48 -9.58 -10.44
CA LEU A 436 -22.10 -8.88 -11.66
C LEU A 436 -20.60 -8.59 -11.70
N LEU A 437 -20.01 -8.17 -10.58
CA LEU A 437 -18.56 -7.94 -10.47
C LEU A 437 -17.75 -9.22 -10.72
N LEU A 438 -18.21 -10.38 -10.26
CA LEU A 438 -17.52 -11.65 -10.54
C LEU A 438 -17.47 -11.98 -12.03
N LYS A 439 -18.56 -11.69 -12.76
CA LYS A 439 -18.67 -11.97 -14.20
C LYS A 439 -17.76 -11.09 -15.05
N THR A 440 -17.17 -10.03 -14.50
CA THR A 440 -16.27 -9.15 -15.26
C THR A 440 -14.82 -9.68 -15.30
N TYR A 441 -14.48 -10.66 -14.47
CA TYR A 441 -13.15 -11.26 -14.47
C TYR A 441 -13.01 -12.30 -15.60
N LYS A 442 -11.79 -12.45 -16.10
CA LYS A 442 -11.47 -13.34 -17.24
C LYS A 442 -11.39 -14.83 -16.89
N THR A 443 -11.12 -15.17 -15.63
CA THR A 443 -10.94 -16.56 -15.17
C THR A 443 -11.96 -16.90 -14.07
N THR A 444 -11.93 -18.13 -13.60
CA THR A 444 -12.72 -18.62 -12.46
C THR A 444 -11.81 -19.05 -11.31
N ILE A 445 -12.36 -19.16 -10.11
CA ILE A 445 -11.66 -19.68 -8.92
C ILE A 445 -11.05 -21.06 -9.19
N ALA A 446 -11.77 -21.94 -9.89
CA ALA A 446 -11.29 -23.30 -10.16
C ALA A 446 -10.08 -23.29 -11.11
N GLU A 447 -10.11 -22.45 -12.15
CA GLU A 447 -8.99 -22.28 -13.07
C GLU A 447 -7.77 -21.69 -12.35
N ASP A 448 -7.96 -20.67 -11.50
CA ASP A 448 -6.87 -20.04 -10.75
C ASP A 448 -6.20 -21.01 -9.77
N LYS A 449 -7.01 -21.81 -9.04
CA LYS A 449 -6.49 -22.89 -8.19
C LYS A 449 -5.76 -23.96 -9.00
N SER A 450 -6.24 -24.28 -10.20
CA SER A 450 -5.58 -25.22 -11.11
C SER A 450 -4.22 -24.69 -11.57
N VAL A 451 -4.15 -23.41 -11.95
CA VAL A 451 -2.89 -22.75 -12.36
C VAL A 451 -1.88 -22.77 -11.21
N LEU A 452 -2.28 -22.39 -10.00
CA LEU A 452 -1.40 -22.40 -8.82
C LEU A 452 -0.90 -23.80 -8.45
N LYS A 453 -1.67 -24.85 -8.75
CA LYS A 453 -1.32 -26.24 -8.42
C LYS A 453 -0.46 -26.91 -9.49
N ASN A 454 -0.71 -26.61 -10.76
CA ASN A 454 -0.22 -27.40 -11.89
C ASN A 454 0.88 -26.72 -12.71
N GLN A 455 1.22 -25.46 -12.42
CA GLN A 455 2.26 -24.72 -13.13
C GLN A 455 3.39 -24.30 -12.18
N ASP A 456 4.63 -24.41 -12.66
CA ASP A 456 5.79 -23.81 -12.01
C ASP A 456 5.83 -22.32 -12.32
N LEU A 457 5.57 -21.52 -11.29
CA LEU A 457 5.41 -20.07 -11.38
C LEU A 457 6.49 -19.36 -10.57
N SER A 458 6.95 -18.21 -11.06
CA SER A 458 7.78 -17.28 -10.27
C SER A 458 7.02 -16.79 -9.03
N ALA A 459 7.73 -16.27 -8.03
CA ALA A 459 7.10 -15.69 -6.83
C ALA A 459 6.16 -14.53 -7.20
N ARG A 460 6.57 -13.66 -8.12
CA ARG A 460 5.79 -12.51 -8.63
C ARG A 460 4.54 -12.95 -9.39
N ALA A 461 4.64 -13.99 -10.23
CA ALA A 461 3.49 -14.58 -10.90
C ALA A 461 2.50 -15.19 -9.89
N LYS A 462 3.00 -15.92 -8.87
CA LYS A 462 2.16 -16.44 -7.78
C LYS A 462 1.45 -15.32 -7.03
N MET A 463 2.13 -14.21 -6.72
CA MET A 463 1.49 -13.04 -6.10
C MET A 463 0.35 -12.47 -6.95
N ALA A 464 0.57 -12.31 -8.25
CA ALA A 464 -0.48 -11.82 -9.16
C ALA A 464 -1.70 -12.75 -9.23
N ILE A 465 -1.46 -14.07 -9.30
CA ILE A 465 -2.52 -15.07 -9.39
C ILE A 465 -3.26 -15.24 -8.04
N LYS A 466 -2.55 -15.23 -6.92
CA LYS A 466 -3.16 -15.23 -5.59
C LYS A 466 -3.99 -13.97 -5.37
N LEU A 467 -3.47 -12.80 -5.76
CA LEU A 467 -4.19 -11.54 -5.63
C LEU A 467 -5.52 -11.57 -6.41
N ARG A 468 -5.53 -12.02 -7.67
CA ARG A 468 -6.79 -12.14 -8.42
C ARG A 468 -7.75 -13.17 -7.78
N LEU A 469 -7.23 -14.31 -7.33
CA LEU A 469 -8.01 -15.38 -6.71
C LEU A 469 -8.73 -14.90 -5.44
N ASP A 470 -8.01 -14.18 -4.58
CA ASP A 470 -8.52 -13.60 -3.35
C ASP A 470 -9.66 -12.60 -3.61
N LEU A 471 -9.57 -11.82 -4.68
CA LEU A 471 -10.65 -10.93 -5.09
C LEU A 471 -11.93 -11.72 -5.43
N PHE A 472 -11.80 -12.88 -6.12
CA PHE A 472 -12.96 -13.73 -6.42
C PHE A 472 -13.62 -14.32 -5.17
N VAL A 473 -12.82 -14.94 -4.29
CA VAL A 473 -13.34 -15.64 -3.11
C VAL A 473 -14.16 -14.68 -2.25
N LYS A 474 -13.72 -13.43 -2.10
CA LYS A 474 -14.41 -12.42 -1.27
C LYS A 474 -15.76 -12.01 -1.85
N VAL A 475 -15.83 -11.78 -3.15
CA VAL A 475 -17.10 -11.41 -3.81
C VAL A 475 -18.09 -12.59 -3.79
N ILE A 476 -17.61 -13.83 -3.61
CA ILE A 476 -18.48 -15.00 -3.37
C ILE A 476 -18.82 -15.19 -1.89
N GLY A 477 -17.87 -14.96 -0.97
CA GLY A 477 -18.09 -15.04 0.47
C GLY A 477 -19.21 -14.10 0.92
N SER A 478 -19.28 -12.90 0.32
CA SER A 478 -20.39 -11.96 0.54
C SER A 478 -21.76 -12.48 0.08
N LYS A 479 -21.85 -13.57 -0.69
CA LYS A 479 -23.13 -14.11 -1.18
C LYS A 479 -23.79 -15.12 -0.24
N ARG A 480 -23.01 -15.92 0.49
CA ARG A 480 -23.48 -17.29 0.75
C ARG A 480 -24.12 -17.55 2.11
N ASP A 481 -23.57 -17.00 3.18
CA ASP A 481 -24.03 -17.40 4.52
C ASP A 481 -24.75 -16.25 5.24
N GLU A 482 -24.18 -15.05 5.32
CA GLU A 482 -24.82 -13.94 6.05
C GLU A 482 -25.95 -13.26 5.27
N VAL A 483 -25.82 -13.03 3.96
CA VAL A 483 -26.94 -12.49 3.14
C VAL A 483 -28.11 -13.45 3.15
N CYS A 484 -27.86 -14.74 2.97
CA CYS A 484 -28.90 -15.76 3.07
C CYS A 484 -29.46 -15.87 4.50
N PHE A 485 -28.65 -15.74 5.54
CA PHE A 485 -29.08 -15.75 6.93
C PHE A 485 -29.94 -14.52 7.26
N GLN A 486 -29.50 -13.32 6.93
CA GLN A 486 -30.25 -12.08 7.12
C GLN A 486 -31.54 -12.06 6.30
N LEU A 487 -31.52 -12.52 5.04
CA LEU A 487 -32.72 -12.69 4.23
C LEU A 487 -33.68 -13.71 4.83
N ARG A 488 -33.19 -14.85 5.33
CA ARG A 488 -34.01 -15.85 6.04
C ARG A 488 -34.59 -15.31 7.33
N THR A 489 -33.80 -14.55 8.10
CA THR A 489 -34.19 -13.97 9.38
C THR A 489 -35.22 -12.86 9.18
N ALA A 490 -34.99 -11.94 8.22
CA ALA A 490 -35.93 -10.91 7.83
C ALA A 490 -37.22 -11.50 7.26
N SER A 491 -37.14 -12.51 6.39
CA SER A 491 -38.32 -13.17 5.80
C SER A 491 -39.11 -13.99 6.85
N ALA A 492 -38.43 -14.64 7.80
CA ALA A 492 -39.08 -15.36 8.91
C ALA A 492 -39.75 -14.39 9.91
N ARG A 493 -39.12 -13.25 10.23
CA ARG A 493 -39.69 -12.21 11.10
C ARG A 493 -40.84 -11.45 10.42
N HIS A 494 -40.76 -11.24 9.10
CA HIS A 494 -41.85 -10.68 8.31
C HIS A 494 -43.08 -11.61 8.28
N LYS A 495 -42.86 -12.93 8.14
CA LYS A 495 -43.95 -13.93 8.16
C LYS A 495 -44.56 -14.19 9.54
N SER A 496 -43.86 -13.86 10.63
CA SER A 496 -44.32 -14.16 12.01
C SER A 496 -45.09 -13.01 12.69
N GLY A 497 -45.25 -11.84 12.04
CA GLY A 497 -46.27 -10.85 12.41
C GLY A 497 -46.23 -10.32 13.85
N THR A 498 -45.12 -10.44 14.59
CA THR A 498 -45.06 -9.94 15.96
C THR A 498 -44.76 -8.45 15.98
N HIS A 499 -45.82 -7.63 15.96
CA HIS A 499 -45.82 -6.32 16.60
C HIS A 499 -45.50 -6.50 18.10
N ARG A 500 -44.26 -6.25 18.50
CA ARG A 500 -43.98 -5.76 19.85
C ARG A 500 -43.50 -4.33 19.72
N ASN A 501 -44.45 -3.40 19.90
CA ASN A 501 -44.14 -2.04 20.32
C ASN A 501 -43.33 -2.15 21.62
N ARG A 502 -42.02 -1.99 21.54
CA ARG A 502 -41.25 -1.52 22.69
C ARG A 502 -41.20 0.00 22.56
N THR A 503 -42.14 0.64 23.24
CA THR A 503 -41.98 2.04 23.66
C THR A 503 -40.66 2.11 24.42
N VAL A 504 -39.65 2.74 23.84
CA VAL A 504 -38.40 3.02 24.55
C VAL A 504 -38.67 4.24 25.41
N LEU A 505 -39.02 4.00 26.68
CA LEU A 505 -38.73 4.97 27.72
C LEU A 505 -37.20 4.99 27.87
N MET A 506 -36.57 6.08 27.44
CA MET A 506 -35.19 6.36 27.83
C MET A 506 -35.16 6.49 29.35
N SER A 507 -34.57 5.51 30.03
CA SER A 507 -34.23 5.64 31.44
C SER A 507 -33.01 6.57 31.58
N GLU A 508 -33.10 7.53 32.49
CA GLU A 508 -32.12 8.59 32.79
C GLU A 508 -30.71 8.08 33.16
N ASP A 509 -30.52 6.77 33.32
CA ASP A 509 -29.23 6.16 33.68
C ASP A 509 -28.18 6.12 32.53
N TYR A 510 -28.57 6.41 31.28
CA TYR A 510 -27.62 6.52 30.16
C TYR A 510 -26.96 7.90 30.00
N LEU A 511 -27.44 8.91 30.72
CA LEU A 511 -26.87 10.27 30.68
C LEU A 511 -25.60 10.41 31.54
N LEU A 512 -25.35 9.53 32.51
CA LEU A 512 -24.16 9.62 33.37
C LEU A 512 -22.92 8.89 32.86
N ASN A 513 -23.06 7.87 32.00
CA ASN A 513 -21.90 7.16 31.42
C ASN A 513 -21.37 7.79 30.12
N SER A 514 -22.04 8.84 29.62
CA SER A 514 -21.65 9.56 28.41
C SER A 514 -20.81 10.82 28.71
N ILE A 515 -20.77 11.27 29.96
CA ILE A 515 -20.01 12.46 30.38
C ILE A 515 -18.53 12.13 30.66
N THR A 516 -18.18 10.85 30.85
CA THR A 516 -16.79 10.40 31.04
C THR A 516 -16.06 9.99 29.76
N PHE A 517 -16.73 9.96 28.60
CA PHE A 517 -16.10 9.61 27.32
C PHE A 517 -15.62 10.82 26.50
N LEU A 518 -15.86 12.05 26.98
CA LEU A 518 -15.45 13.29 26.32
C LEU A 518 -14.25 14.00 26.98
N SER A 519 -13.51 13.34 27.89
CA SER A 519 -12.32 13.92 28.52
C SER A 519 -10.99 13.20 28.24
N TRP A 520 -10.92 12.34 27.21
CA TRP A 520 -9.67 11.61 26.86
C TRP A 520 -9.25 11.71 25.39
N VAL A 521 -9.73 12.73 24.68
CA VAL A 521 -9.11 13.22 23.43
C VAL A 521 -8.64 14.64 23.66
N GLY A 522 -7.62 14.77 24.51
CA GLY A 522 -6.83 15.99 24.61
C GLY A 522 -5.86 16.05 23.45
N LEU A 523 -6.21 16.80 22.40
CA LEU A 523 -5.23 17.57 21.65
C LEU A 523 -4.46 18.44 22.68
N PRO A 524 -3.13 18.45 22.65
CA PRO A 524 -2.38 19.15 21.61
C PRO A 524 -1.87 18.27 20.48
#